data_AF-A0A8H7ACX8-F1
#
_entry.id   AF-A0A8H7ACX8-F1
#
_cell.length_a   1.000
_cell.length_b   1.000
_cell.length_c   1.000
_cell.angle_alpha   90.00
_cell.angle_beta   90.00
_cell.angle_gamma   90.00
#
_symmetry.space_group_name_H-M   'P 1'
#
loop_
_entity.id
_entity.type
_entity.pdbx_description
1 polymer ?
#
loop_
_entity_poly.entity_id
_entity_poly.type
_entity_poly.pdbx_seq_one_letter_code
_entity_poly.pdbx_strand_id
1 'polypeptide(L)'
;MVNRKLESCVSDEKIITELKKADFALGAASIWPRAAWDEYLVLTYLMLLVFVWDDEIDMPAAPLASDFQAAESFRRETMSFVKNSLGFGEKGVLPRSRNATISVFELISGPLRKVYTRDQLASFLHELTFSLEMSKVEQEYSLSDRIPTISEYWAFRMGTSGVGAFLAMAEYSIRSRLPRPIINSPEMKVIWDETNLMSSLINDILSVKKEVVAGSILGLVPLLCMQNPDAQAAIDSAVKALHDSVKRFRTAEGQLLRRTARDPKTQENLSNYINVCKENVTGFLNWCSRTPRYARPFESITLRSRAGWEEHAVI
;
A
#
# COMPACT_ATOMS: atom_id res chain seq x y z
N MET A 1 -8.73 6.28 -19.57
CA MET A 1 -7.86 7.35 -19.01
C MET A 1 -6.75 6.75 -18.17
N VAL A 2 -7.08 5.91 -17.18
CA VAL A 2 -6.11 5.24 -16.30
C VAL A 2 -5.08 4.40 -17.07
N ASN A 3 -5.51 3.51 -17.97
CA ASN A 3 -4.58 2.72 -18.79
C ASN A 3 -3.65 3.58 -19.68
N ARG A 4 -4.16 4.68 -20.24
CA ARG A 4 -3.34 5.63 -21.00
C ARG A 4 -2.29 6.31 -20.11
N LYS A 5 -2.64 6.60 -18.85
CA LYS A 5 -1.66 7.14 -17.89
C LYS A 5 -0.63 6.06 -17.53
N LEU A 6 -1.05 4.83 -17.25
CA LEU A 6 -0.17 3.70 -16.98
C LEU A 6 0.86 3.50 -18.10
N GLU A 7 0.41 3.50 -19.36
CA GLU A 7 1.25 3.39 -20.57
C GLU A 7 2.25 4.55 -20.70
N SER A 8 2.02 5.69 -20.05
CA SER A 8 2.98 6.80 -20.01
C SER A 8 3.98 6.73 -18.86
N CYS A 9 3.77 5.84 -17.88
CA CYS A 9 4.65 5.68 -16.72
C CYS A 9 5.69 4.59 -16.94
N VAL A 10 5.28 3.51 -17.62
CA VAL A 10 6.08 2.30 -17.81
C VAL A 10 6.29 2.10 -19.30
N SER A 11 7.54 1.82 -19.71
CA SER A 11 7.90 1.64 -21.13
C SER A 11 7.86 0.19 -21.59
N ASP A 12 7.97 -0.78 -20.68
CA ASP A 12 7.98 -2.21 -21.00
C ASP A 12 6.54 -2.74 -21.21
N GLU A 13 6.23 -3.19 -22.43
CA GLU A 13 4.90 -3.67 -22.80
C GLU A 13 4.43 -4.89 -21.98
N LYS A 14 5.35 -5.76 -21.53
CA LYS A 14 4.99 -6.91 -20.69
C LYS A 14 4.59 -6.44 -19.31
N ILE A 15 5.36 -5.51 -18.73
CA ILE A 15 5.04 -4.90 -17.43
C ILE A 15 3.70 -4.15 -17.50
N ILE A 16 3.47 -3.36 -18.57
CA ILE A 16 2.18 -2.68 -18.79
C ILE A 16 1.02 -3.68 -18.86
N THR A 17 1.21 -4.80 -19.56
CA THR A 17 0.18 -5.84 -19.72
C THR A 17 -0.17 -6.48 -18.37
N GLU A 18 0.83 -6.79 -17.54
CA GLU A 18 0.59 -7.31 -16.19
C GLU A 18 -0.06 -6.25 -15.29
N LEU A 19 0.38 -4.99 -15.33
CA LEU A 19 -0.22 -3.91 -14.54
C LEU A 19 -1.67 -3.62 -14.94
N LYS A 20 -2.05 -3.79 -16.22
CA LYS A 20 -3.45 -3.67 -16.67
C LYS A 20 -4.38 -4.69 -16.04
N LYS A 21 -3.87 -5.86 -15.60
CA LYS A 21 -4.65 -6.86 -14.85
C LYS A 21 -5.06 -6.37 -13.47
N ALA A 22 -4.42 -5.32 -12.97
CA ALA A 22 -4.76 -4.70 -11.71
C ALA A 22 -6.03 -3.85 -11.81
N ASP A 23 -6.49 -3.42 -12.99
CA ASP A 23 -7.68 -2.54 -13.13
C ASP A 23 -7.78 -1.46 -12.04
N PHE A 24 -6.81 -0.54 -12.03
CA PHE A 24 -6.72 0.52 -11.01
C PHE A 24 -7.94 1.45 -10.99
N ALA A 25 -8.72 1.51 -12.09
CA ALA A 25 -9.99 2.21 -12.10
C ALA A 25 -11.01 1.50 -11.21
N LEU A 26 -11.19 0.17 -11.37
CA LEU A 26 -12.03 -0.60 -10.47
C LEU A 26 -11.54 -0.52 -9.01
N GLY A 27 -10.23 -0.52 -8.81
CA GLY A 27 -9.62 -0.37 -7.48
C GLY A 27 -10.01 0.94 -6.81
N ALA A 28 -9.78 2.06 -7.49
CA ALA A 28 -10.14 3.37 -6.98
C ALA A 28 -11.66 3.51 -6.74
N ALA A 29 -12.49 2.97 -7.64
CA ALA A 29 -13.94 3.00 -7.50
C ALA A 29 -14.45 2.15 -6.33
N SER A 30 -13.72 1.08 -5.99
CA SER A 30 -14.06 0.24 -4.84
C SER A 30 -13.65 0.90 -3.53
N ILE A 31 -12.47 1.54 -3.48
CA ILE A 31 -11.91 2.17 -2.28
C ILE A 31 -12.59 3.51 -1.95
N TRP A 32 -12.95 4.30 -2.97
CA TRP A 32 -13.58 5.61 -2.81
C TRP A 32 -14.90 5.70 -3.58
N PRO A 33 -15.92 4.90 -3.22
CA PRO A 33 -17.17 4.80 -3.98
C PRO A 33 -18.01 6.08 -3.98
N ARG A 34 -17.71 7.01 -3.05
CA ARG A 34 -18.42 8.29 -2.88
C ARG A 34 -17.64 9.51 -3.38
N ALA A 35 -16.44 9.32 -3.92
CA ALA A 35 -15.64 10.44 -4.42
C ALA A 35 -16.31 11.08 -5.65
N ALA A 36 -16.32 12.41 -5.68
CA ALA A 36 -16.71 13.14 -6.89
C ALA A 36 -15.62 12.99 -7.97
N TRP A 37 -15.99 13.27 -9.23
CA TRP A 37 -15.16 12.96 -10.39
C TRP A 37 -13.73 13.53 -10.34
N ASP A 38 -13.58 14.78 -9.89
CA ASP A 38 -12.28 15.45 -9.82
C ASP A 38 -11.37 14.79 -8.77
N GLU A 39 -11.91 14.49 -7.59
CA GLU A 39 -11.19 13.79 -6.52
C GLU A 39 -10.86 12.37 -6.95
N TYR A 40 -11.82 11.68 -7.55
CA TYR A 40 -11.68 10.31 -8.03
C TYR A 40 -10.49 10.17 -8.98
N LEU A 41 -10.30 11.12 -9.89
CA LEU A 41 -9.17 11.11 -10.82
C LEU A 41 -7.83 11.19 -10.09
N VAL A 42 -7.71 12.08 -9.12
CA VAL A 42 -6.49 12.27 -8.31
C VAL A 42 -6.22 11.03 -7.44
N LEU A 43 -7.25 10.48 -6.81
CA LEU A 43 -7.17 9.27 -5.99
C LEU A 43 -6.75 8.05 -6.83
N THR A 44 -7.25 7.96 -8.06
CA THR A 44 -6.85 6.92 -9.00
C THR A 44 -5.38 7.04 -9.42
N TYR A 45 -4.88 8.27 -9.61
CA TYR A 45 -3.46 8.49 -9.87
C TYR A 45 -2.58 8.16 -8.66
N LEU A 46 -3.06 8.43 -7.44
CA LEU A 46 -2.36 8.00 -6.23
C LEU A 46 -2.29 6.48 -6.14
N MET A 47 -3.40 5.78 -6.38
CA MET A 47 -3.40 4.32 -6.38
C MET A 47 -2.42 3.76 -7.42
N LEU A 48 -2.48 4.28 -8.66
CA LEU A 48 -1.53 3.89 -9.71
C LEU A 48 -0.09 4.14 -9.27
N LEU A 49 0.21 5.33 -8.73
CA LEU A 49 1.56 5.67 -8.28
C LEU A 49 2.06 4.71 -7.22
N VAL A 50 1.26 4.43 -6.18
CA VAL A 50 1.64 3.52 -5.10
C VAL A 50 2.01 2.15 -5.64
N PHE A 51 1.16 1.53 -6.47
CA PHE A 51 1.43 0.19 -7.01
C PHE A 51 2.54 0.14 -8.06
N VAL A 52 2.62 1.13 -8.95
CA VAL A 52 3.65 1.15 -10.00
C VAL A 52 5.03 1.44 -9.40
N TRP A 53 5.09 2.35 -8.44
CA TRP A 53 6.33 2.66 -7.73
C TRP A 53 6.83 1.47 -6.90
N ASP A 54 5.93 0.78 -6.21
CA ASP A 54 6.22 -0.44 -5.44
C ASP A 54 6.73 -1.56 -6.35
N ASP A 55 6.05 -1.83 -7.46
CA ASP A 55 6.44 -2.87 -8.41
C ASP A 55 7.83 -2.59 -9.06
N GLU A 56 8.33 -1.34 -9.10
CA GLU A 56 9.69 -1.04 -9.57
C GLU A 56 10.79 -1.55 -8.63
N ILE A 57 10.52 -1.67 -7.32
CA ILE A 57 11.49 -2.13 -6.31
C ILE A 57 11.20 -3.57 -5.86
N ASP A 58 9.95 -3.98 -5.77
CA ASP A 58 9.60 -5.24 -5.07
C ASP A 58 9.38 -6.42 -6.03
N MET A 59 9.13 -6.17 -7.31
CA MET A 59 9.00 -7.27 -8.27
C MET A 59 10.37 -7.88 -8.58
N PRO A 60 10.59 -9.19 -8.41
CA PRO A 60 11.90 -9.81 -8.66
C PRO A 60 12.43 -9.65 -10.10
N ALA A 61 11.55 -9.35 -11.06
CA ALA A 61 11.93 -9.06 -12.45
C ALA A 61 12.31 -7.60 -12.70
N ALA A 62 12.06 -6.69 -11.76
CA ALA A 62 12.35 -5.28 -11.90
C ALA A 62 13.85 -5.01 -11.64
N PRO A 63 14.51 -4.15 -12.44
CA PRO A 63 15.95 -3.90 -12.28
C PRO A 63 16.36 -3.37 -10.90
N LEU A 64 15.50 -2.58 -10.24
CA LEU A 64 15.83 -2.00 -8.93
C LEU A 64 15.71 -3.03 -7.80
N ALA A 65 14.97 -4.13 -7.99
CA ALA A 65 14.76 -5.12 -6.94
C ALA A 65 16.07 -5.74 -6.44
N SER A 66 16.99 -6.04 -7.37
CA SER A 66 18.31 -6.58 -7.08
C SER A 66 19.41 -5.54 -6.85
N ASP A 67 19.15 -4.24 -7.09
CA ASP A 67 20.14 -3.16 -7.00
C ASP A 67 19.76 -2.14 -5.92
N PHE A 68 20.26 -2.37 -4.71
CA PHE A 68 19.99 -1.52 -3.55
C PHE A 68 20.42 -0.06 -3.76
N GLN A 69 21.55 0.18 -4.44
CA GLN A 69 22.09 1.53 -4.61
C GLN A 69 21.27 2.32 -5.63
N ALA A 70 20.84 1.67 -6.71
CA ALA A 70 19.92 2.26 -7.69
C ALA A 70 18.55 2.53 -7.04
N ALA A 71 18.00 1.57 -6.30
CA ALA A 71 16.73 1.73 -5.58
C ALA A 71 16.79 2.88 -4.55
N GLU A 72 17.89 3.02 -3.81
CA GLU A 72 18.08 4.14 -2.88
C GLU A 72 18.16 5.49 -3.60
N SER A 73 18.78 5.53 -4.78
CA SER A 73 18.80 6.75 -5.60
C SER A 73 17.40 7.11 -6.10
N PHE A 74 16.60 6.11 -6.50
CA PHE A 74 15.21 6.26 -6.90
C PHE A 74 14.31 6.75 -5.73
N ARG A 75 14.48 6.20 -4.52
CA ARG A 75 13.80 6.68 -3.29
C ARG A 75 14.14 8.14 -3.00
N ARG A 76 15.43 8.52 -3.07
CA ARG A 76 15.86 9.91 -2.84
C ARG A 76 15.30 10.88 -3.88
N GLU A 77 15.30 10.51 -5.15
CA GLU A 77 14.69 11.31 -6.21
C GLU A 77 13.19 11.49 -5.94
N THR A 78 12.48 10.40 -5.63
CA THR A 78 11.04 10.40 -5.30
C THR A 78 10.77 11.34 -4.13
N MET A 79 11.51 11.20 -3.04
CA MET A 79 11.38 12.03 -1.84
C MET A 79 11.59 13.52 -2.13
N SER A 80 12.66 13.85 -2.86
CA SER A 80 12.96 15.22 -3.25
C SER A 80 11.82 15.79 -4.10
N PHE A 81 11.35 15.04 -5.09
CA PHE A 81 10.27 15.46 -5.98
C PHE A 81 8.96 15.70 -5.22
N VAL A 82 8.56 14.77 -4.35
CA VAL A 82 7.35 14.87 -3.53
C VAL A 82 7.43 16.09 -2.59
N LYS A 83 8.55 16.28 -1.87
CA LYS A 83 8.75 17.42 -0.97
C LYS A 83 8.63 18.75 -1.70
N ASN A 84 9.31 18.90 -2.85
CA ASN A 84 9.24 20.12 -3.66
C ASN A 84 7.82 20.34 -4.20
N SER A 85 7.17 19.28 -4.70
CA SER A 85 5.82 19.35 -5.27
C SER A 85 4.75 19.78 -4.26
N LEU A 86 4.86 19.33 -3.00
CA LEU A 86 3.98 19.74 -1.89
C LEU A 86 4.39 21.09 -1.27
N GLY A 87 5.45 21.73 -1.76
CA GLY A 87 5.94 23.02 -1.28
C GLY A 87 6.69 22.96 0.06
N PHE A 88 7.24 21.81 0.44
CA PHE A 88 8.14 21.64 1.59
C PHE A 88 9.62 21.67 1.20
N GLY A 89 9.92 21.69 -0.10
CA GLY A 89 11.28 21.85 -0.61
C GLY A 89 11.75 23.30 -0.67
N GLU A 90 12.88 23.51 -1.32
CA GLU A 90 13.54 24.81 -1.43
C GLU A 90 12.71 25.81 -2.24
N LYS A 91 12.69 27.07 -1.79
CA LYS A 91 11.95 28.13 -2.49
C LYS A 91 12.55 28.37 -3.87
N GLY A 92 11.69 28.38 -4.90
CA GLY A 92 12.10 28.67 -6.28
C GLY A 92 12.58 27.46 -7.08
N VAL A 93 12.70 26.29 -6.45
CA VAL A 93 13.01 25.03 -7.15
C VAL A 93 11.72 24.40 -7.66
N LEU A 94 11.62 24.26 -8.98
CA LEU A 94 10.53 23.51 -9.60
C LEU A 94 10.84 22.01 -9.49
N PRO A 95 9.88 21.17 -9.03
CA PRO A 95 10.07 19.73 -9.05
C PRO A 95 10.29 19.28 -10.50
N ARG A 96 11.35 18.51 -10.74
CA ARG A 96 11.65 17.90 -12.03
C ARG A 96 12.23 16.51 -11.79
N SER A 97 11.67 15.51 -12.45
CA SER A 97 12.19 14.15 -12.51
C SER A 97 12.23 13.70 -13.96
N ARG A 98 13.23 12.90 -14.32
CA ARG A 98 13.26 12.21 -15.62
C ARG A 98 12.53 10.88 -15.58
N ASN A 99 12.22 10.38 -14.38
CA ASN A 99 11.44 9.18 -14.18
C ASN A 99 9.95 9.50 -14.33
N ALA A 100 9.29 8.79 -15.25
CA ALA A 100 7.90 9.03 -15.59
C ALA A 100 6.96 8.67 -14.44
N THR A 101 7.24 7.60 -13.69
CA THR A 101 6.49 7.18 -12.49
C THR A 101 6.50 8.28 -11.43
N ILE A 102 7.68 8.83 -11.09
CA ILE A 102 7.80 9.95 -10.12
C ILE A 102 7.00 11.17 -10.60
N SER A 103 7.09 11.51 -11.89
CA SER A 103 6.46 12.71 -12.46
C SER A 103 4.92 12.67 -12.41
N VAL A 104 4.30 11.49 -12.30
CA VAL A 104 2.84 11.36 -12.07
C VAL A 104 2.37 12.14 -10.85
N PHE A 105 3.24 12.29 -9.84
CA PHE A 105 2.91 12.96 -8.60
C PHE A 105 2.53 14.45 -8.77
N GLU A 106 2.90 15.10 -9.86
CA GLU A 106 2.42 16.45 -10.20
C GLU A 106 0.89 16.51 -10.31
N LEU A 107 0.27 15.46 -10.86
CA LEU A 107 -1.18 15.34 -11.01
C LEU A 107 -1.90 15.19 -9.68
N ILE A 108 -1.17 14.83 -8.62
CA ILE A 108 -1.70 14.64 -7.26
C ILE A 108 -1.45 15.90 -6.43
N SER A 109 -0.20 16.36 -6.41
CA SER A 109 0.25 17.50 -5.59
C SER A 109 -0.42 18.82 -5.98
N GLY A 110 -0.66 19.07 -7.28
CA GLY A 110 -1.30 20.30 -7.76
C GLY A 110 -2.70 20.52 -7.17
N PRO A 111 -3.63 19.56 -7.34
CA PRO A 111 -4.95 19.60 -6.71
C PRO A 111 -4.89 19.66 -5.19
N LEU A 112 -4.02 18.88 -4.54
CA LEU A 112 -3.90 18.89 -3.08
C LEU A 112 -3.47 20.26 -2.55
N ARG A 113 -2.50 20.92 -3.17
CA ARG A 113 -2.05 22.25 -2.77
C ARG A 113 -3.12 23.33 -2.83
N LYS A 114 -4.20 23.13 -3.59
CA LYS A 114 -5.32 24.07 -3.67
C LYS A 114 -6.33 23.89 -2.54
N VAL A 115 -6.41 22.69 -1.97
CA VAL A 115 -7.51 22.30 -1.05
C VAL A 115 -7.01 22.03 0.37
N TYR A 116 -5.86 21.36 0.50
CA TYR A 116 -5.32 20.96 1.80
C TYR A 116 -4.56 22.09 2.48
N THR A 117 -4.70 22.15 3.80
CA THR A 117 -3.87 23.02 4.64
C THR A 117 -2.46 22.50 4.77
N ARG A 118 -1.54 23.34 5.27
CA ARG A 118 -0.15 22.93 5.51
C ARG A 118 -0.05 21.67 6.37
N ASP A 119 -0.85 21.58 7.43
CA ASP A 119 -0.89 20.40 8.31
C ASP A 119 -1.32 19.13 7.58
N GLN A 120 -2.35 19.20 6.72
CA GLN A 120 -2.83 18.04 5.96
C GLN A 120 -1.78 17.59 4.93
N LEU A 121 -1.12 18.55 4.25
CA LEU A 121 -0.02 18.24 3.34
C LEU A 121 1.19 17.65 4.09
N ALA A 122 1.45 18.09 5.33
CA ALA A 122 2.51 17.55 6.17
C ALA A 122 2.20 16.12 6.60
N SER A 123 0.96 15.81 6.99
CA SER A 123 0.52 14.44 7.27
C SER A 123 0.67 13.53 6.04
N PHE A 124 0.26 14.00 4.85
CA PHE A 124 0.43 13.22 3.61
C PHE A 124 1.91 12.97 3.29
N LEU A 125 2.76 14.01 3.41
CA LEU A 125 4.20 13.89 3.22
C LEU A 125 4.83 12.92 4.23
N HIS A 126 4.36 12.93 5.48
CA HIS A 126 4.83 12.01 6.52
C HIS A 126 4.57 10.56 6.13
N GLU A 127 3.35 10.22 5.70
CA GLU A 127 3.01 8.85 5.27
C GLU A 127 3.83 8.40 4.05
N LEU A 128 4.02 9.27 3.07
CA LEU A 128 4.88 8.96 1.91
C LEU A 128 6.35 8.78 2.34
N THR A 129 6.83 9.56 3.31
CA THR A 129 8.18 9.44 3.85
C THR A 129 8.36 8.12 4.59
N PHE A 130 7.42 7.78 5.45
CA PHE A 130 7.43 6.53 6.19
C PHE A 130 7.39 5.32 5.23
N SER A 131 6.57 5.37 4.18
CA SER A 131 6.52 4.31 3.17
C SER A 131 7.86 4.14 2.44
N LEU A 132 8.49 5.23 2.01
CA LEU A 132 9.80 5.19 1.36
C LEU A 132 10.90 4.66 2.29
N GLU A 133 10.90 5.05 3.56
CA GLU A 133 11.85 4.54 4.56
C GLU A 133 11.64 3.05 4.82
N MET A 134 10.39 2.58 4.92
CA MET A 134 10.12 1.17 5.15
C MET A 134 10.38 0.30 3.91
N SER A 135 10.20 0.83 2.69
CA SER A 135 10.56 0.11 1.46
C SER A 135 12.07 -0.17 1.38
N LYS A 136 12.90 0.66 2.02
CA LYS A 136 14.33 0.41 2.15
C LYS A 136 14.58 -0.78 3.06
N VAL A 137 13.94 -0.79 4.23
CA VAL A 137 14.05 -1.90 5.20
C VAL A 137 13.56 -3.21 4.58
N GLU A 138 12.43 -3.19 3.86
CA GLU A 138 11.89 -4.36 3.15
C GLU A 138 12.90 -4.90 2.12
N GLN A 139 13.50 -4.02 1.32
CA GLN A 139 14.52 -4.43 0.35
C GLN A 139 15.78 -4.99 1.03
N GLU A 140 16.22 -4.43 2.17
CA GLU A 140 17.35 -4.97 2.95
C GLU A 140 17.08 -6.42 3.36
N TYR A 141 15.84 -6.75 3.79
CA TYR A 141 15.45 -8.13 4.04
C TYR A 141 15.46 -8.98 2.77
N SER A 142 14.84 -8.48 1.68
CA SER A 142 14.74 -9.22 0.42
C SER A 142 16.10 -9.54 -0.21
N LEU A 143 17.13 -8.74 0.05
CA LEU A 143 18.50 -8.93 -0.45
C LEU A 143 19.41 -9.70 0.52
N SER A 144 18.93 -9.98 1.74
CA SER A 144 19.68 -10.68 2.76
C SER A 144 19.28 -12.15 2.85
N ASP A 145 20.16 -12.99 3.41
CA ASP A 145 19.82 -14.37 3.77
C ASP A 145 19.01 -14.47 5.09
N ARG A 146 18.64 -13.32 5.70
CA ARG A 146 17.96 -13.28 6.99
C ARG A 146 16.46 -13.13 6.80
N ILE A 147 15.71 -14.06 7.38
CA ILE A 147 14.25 -13.99 7.45
C ILE A 147 13.84 -13.11 8.65
N PRO A 148 12.93 -12.14 8.47
CA PRO A 148 12.43 -11.34 9.59
C PRO A 148 11.59 -12.18 10.56
N THR A 149 11.61 -11.80 11.83
CA THR A 149 10.57 -12.21 12.78
C THR A 149 9.22 -11.57 12.42
N ILE A 150 8.11 -12.12 12.94
CA ILE A 150 6.77 -11.54 12.71
C ILE A 150 6.69 -10.08 13.21
N SER A 151 7.37 -9.75 14.31
CA SER A 151 7.40 -8.37 14.82
C SER A 151 8.18 -7.43 13.91
N GLU A 152 9.32 -7.88 13.39
CA GLU A 152 10.10 -7.08 12.43
C GLU A 152 9.36 -6.90 11.11
N TYR A 153 8.69 -7.96 10.63
CA TYR A 153 7.82 -7.90 9.45
C TYR A 153 6.78 -6.79 9.60
N TRP A 154 6.02 -6.79 10.69
CA TRP A 154 5.02 -5.76 10.93
C TRP A 154 5.61 -4.36 11.08
N ALA A 155 6.85 -4.21 11.53
CA ALA A 155 7.48 -2.90 11.67
C ALA A 155 7.64 -2.19 10.32
N PHE A 156 8.06 -2.90 9.26
CA PHE A 156 8.16 -2.31 7.92
C PHE A 156 6.88 -2.44 7.10
N ARG A 157 6.12 -3.53 7.25
CA ARG A 157 4.91 -3.80 6.46
C ARG A 157 3.86 -2.69 6.57
N MET A 158 3.75 -2.08 7.75
CA MET A 158 2.83 -0.95 7.99
C MET A 158 3.17 0.28 7.15
N GLY A 159 4.44 0.47 6.75
CA GLY A 159 4.84 1.53 5.83
C GLY A 159 4.73 1.12 4.37
N THR A 160 5.09 -0.12 4.04
CA THR A 160 5.14 -0.59 2.64
C THR A 160 3.78 -0.97 2.08
N SER A 161 2.74 -1.09 2.91
CA SER A 161 1.36 -1.27 2.45
C SER A 161 0.82 -0.11 1.59
N GLY A 162 1.39 1.10 1.72
CA GLY A 162 0.91 2.31 1.06
C GLY A 162 -0.44 2.83 1.58
N VAL A 163 -1.08 2.15 2.52
CA VAL A 163 -2.43 2.49 3.02
C VAL A 163 -2.46 3.83 3.73
N GLY A 164 -1.38 4.18 4.44
CA GLY A 164 -1.23 5.49 5.09
C GLY A 164 -1.43 6.66 4.12
N ALA A 165 -0.89 6.55 2.90
CA ALA A 165 -1.07 7.56 1.85
C ALA A 165 -2.54 7.68 1.42
N PHE A 166 -3.28 6.58 1.36
CA PHE A 166 -4.72 6.60 1.05
C PHE A 166 -5.55 7.23 2.18
N LEU A 167 -5.20 6.96 3.45
CA LEU A 167 -5.89 7.52 4.60
C LEU A 167 -5.64 9.02 4.78
N ALA A 168 -4.44 9.50 4.44
CA ALA A 168 -4.14 10.93 4.38
C ALA A 168 -4.98 11.67 3.32
N MET A 169 -5.53 10.95 2.33
CA MET A 169 -6.45 11.48 1.33
C MET A 169 -7.93 11.34 1.71
N ALA A 170 -8.25 10.84 2.91
CA ALA A 170 -9.64 10.60 3.30
C ALA A 170 -10.47 11.89 3.26
N GLU A 171 -9.97 13.00 3.83
CA GLU A 171 -10.67 14.30 3.82
C GLU A 171 -10.87 14.85 2.40
N TYR A 172 -9.87 14.65 1.53
CA TYR A 172 -9.96 14.99 0.12
C TYR A 172 -11.10 14.21 -0.56
N SER A 173 -11.16 12.90 -0.33
CA SER A 173 -12.11 12.00 -1.02
C SER A 173 -13.59 12.34 -0.78
N ILE A 174 -13.92 12.92 0.37
CA ILE A 174 -15.30 13.27 0.74
C ILE A 174 -15.55 14.78 0.83
N ARG A 175 -14.57 15.61 0.44
CA ARG A 175 -14.63 17.09 0.54
C ARG A 175 -15.06 17.57 1.93
N SER A 176 -14.65 16.85 2.97
CA SER A 176 -15.04 17.14 4.36
C SER A 176 -13.81 17.21 5.24
N ARG A 177 -13.82 18.17 6.16
CA ARG A 177 -12.69 18.45 7.05
C ARG A 177 -13.09 18.24 8.50
N LEU A 178 -12.27 17.49 9.21
CA LEU A 178 -12.38 17.29 10.64
C LEU A 178 -11.52 18.29 11.43
N PRO A 179 -11.93 18.65 12.66
CA PRO A 179 -11.05 19.34 13.59
C PRO A 179 -9.73 18.56 13.79
N ARG A 180 -8.59 19.26 13.76
CA ARG A 180 -7.28 18.61 14.00
C ARG A 180 -7.17 17.86 15.33
N PRO A 181 -7.77 18.32 16.45
CA PRO A 181 -7.76 17.55 17.69
C PRO A 181 -8.45 16.17 17.60
N ILE A 182 -9.37 15.99 16.64
CA ILE A 182 -10.00 14.68 16.36
C ILE A 182 -9.09 13.83 15.49
N ILE A 183 -8.52 14.41 14.42
CA ILE A 183 -7.57 13.70 13.54
C ILE A 183 -6.34 13.22 14.32
N ASN A 184 -5.81 14.06 15.20
CA ASN A 184 -4.61 13.78 16.00
C ASN A 184 -4.95 13.05 17.32
N SER A 185 -6.17 12.54 17.47
CA SER A 185 -6.56 11.81 18.68
C SER A 185 -5.96 10.39 18.71
N PRO A 186 -5.70 9.83 19.91
CA PRO A 186 -5.26 8.44 20.03
C PRO A 186 -6.22 7.44 19.36
N GLU A 187 -7.54 7.69 19.43
CA GLU A 187 -8.54 6.83 18.83
C GLU A 187 -8.47 6.86 17.29
N MET A 188 -8.24 8.04 16.70
CA MET A 188 -8.05 8.14 15.25
C MET A 188 -6.76 7.44 14.79
N LYS A 189 -5.69 7.51 15.60
CA LYS A 189 -4.47 6.73 15.32
C LYS A 189 -4.77 5.23 15.28
N VAL A 190 -5.52 4.70 16.25
CA VAL A 190 -5.94 3.29 16.24
C VAL A 190 -6.78 2.98 15.00
N ILE A 191 -7.72 3.85 14.62
CA ILE A 191 -8.51 3.67 13.40
C ILE A 191 -7.61 3.56 12.15
N TRP A 192 -6.59 4.40 12.04
CA TRP A 192 -5.62 4.34 10.93
C TRP A 192 -4.76 3.07 10.95
N ASP A 193 -4.15 2.77 12.10
CA ASP A 193 -3.30 1.60 12.29
C ASP A 193 -4.09 0.31 11.96
N GLU A 194 -5.32 0.18 12.48
CA GLU A 194 -6.14 -1.01 12.21
C GLU A 194 -6.63 -1.06 10.75
N THR A 195 -6.90 0.08 10.11
CA THR A 195 -7.23 0.10 8.67
C THR A 195 -6.08 -0.42 7.82
N ASN A 196 -4.87 0.04 8.12
CA ASN A 196 -3.65 -0.40 7.43
C ASN A 196 -3.36 -1.88 7.69
N LEU A 197 -3.47 -2.33 8.95
CA LEU A 197 -3.31 -3.73 9.31
C LEU A 197 -4.29 -4.63 8.57
N MET A 198 -5.59 -4.27 8.54
CA MET A 198 -6.60 -5.06 7.83
C MET A 198 -6.29 -5.18 6.32
N SER A 199 -5.96 -4.06 5.66
CA SER A 199 -5.62 -4.06 4.24
C SER A 199 -4.35 -4.87 3.95
N SER A 200 -3.33 -4.79 4.82
CA SER A 200 -2.10 -5.59 4.70
C SER A 200 -2.38 -7.09 4.86
N LEU A 201 -3.16 -7.49 5.87
CA LEU A 201 -3.59 -8.88 6.06
C LEU A 201 -4.37 -9.43 4.87
N ILE A 202 -5.30 -8.63 4.33
CA ILE A 202 -6.07 -9.00 3.13
C ILE A 202 -5.13 -9.20 1.94
N ASN A 203 -4.15 -8.31 1.75
CA ASN A 203 -3.17 -8.42 0.71
C ASN A 203 -2.39 -9.73 0.87
N ASP A 204 -1.74 -9.95 2.01
CA ASP A 204 -0.90 -11.12 2.27
C ASP A 204 -1.64 -12.45 2.06
N ILE A 205 -2.92 -12.53 2.45
CA ILE A 205 -3.76 -13.72 2.24
C ILE A 205 -4.05 -13.94 0.75
N LEU A 206 -4.42 -12.89 0.02
CA LEU A 206 -4.86 -13.00 -1.38
C LEU A 206 -3.69 -13.00 -2.37
N SER A 207 -2.53 -12.49 -1.98
CA SER A 207 -1.33 -12.37 -2.82
C SER A 207 -0.35 -13.52 -2.66
N VAL A 208 -0.43 -14.30 -1.57
CA VAL A 208 0.56 -15.35 -1.24
C VAL A 208 0.88 -16.26 -2.43
N LYS A 209 -0.13 -16.69 -3.20
CA LYS A 209 0.07 -17.60 -4.34
C LYS A 209 0.94 -16.97 -5.42
N LYS A 210 0.66 -15.72 -5.81
CA LYS A 210 1.43 -15.03 -6.86
C LYS A 210 2.85 -14.71 -6.39
N GLU A 211 3.02 -14.37 -5.11
CA GLU A 211 4.31 -13.98 -4.53
C GLU A 211 5.24 -15.17 -4.40
N VAL A 212 4.74 -16.31 -3.87
CA VAL A 212 5.52 -17.53 -3.78
C VAL A 212 5.94 -18.04 -5.16
N VAL A 213 5.05 -17.98 -6.17
CA VAL A 213 5.40 -18.33 -7.56
C VAL A 213 6.44 -17.36 -8.15
N ALA A 214 6.42 -16.10 -7.76
CA ALA A 214 7.43 -15.11 -8.15
C ALA A 214 8.75 -15.25 -7.38
N GLY A 215 8.83 -16.14 -6.38
CA GLY A 215 10.02 -16.35 -5.56
C GLY A 215 10.12 -15.42 -4.35
N SER A 216 9.08 -14.63 -4.05
CA SER A 216 9.01 -13.84 -2.82
C SER A 216 8.40 -14.64 -1.69
N ILE A 217 9.10 -14.69 -0.56
CA ILE A 217 8.65 -15.29 0.70
C ILE A 217 8.47 -14.23 1.80
N LEU A 218 8.60 -12.94 1.46
CA LEU A 218 8.54 -11.83 2.39
C LEU A 218 7.08 -11.40 2.62
N GLY A 219 6.30 -12.28 3.22
CA GLY A 219 4.88 -12.04 3.54
C GLY A 219 4.45 -12.82 4.77
N LEU A 220 3.37 -12.38 5.42
CA LEU A 220 2.95 -12.98 6.69
C LEU A 220 2.68 -14.50 6.60
N VAL A 221 1.97 -14.95 5.57
CA VAL A 221 1.60 -16.37 5.43
C VAL A 221 2.85 -17.26 5.28
N PRO A 222 3.80 -16.99 4.36
CA PRO A 222 5.08 -17.70 4.33
C PRO A 222 5.83 -17.67 5.68
N LEU A 223 5.92 -16.52 6.34
CA LEU A 223 6.62 -16.39 7.62
C LEU A 223 6.00 -17.25 8.74
N LEU A 224 4.67 -17.34 8.78
CA LEU A 224 3.96 -18.23 9.71
C LEU A 224 4.20 -19.71 9.37
N CYS A 225 4.21 -20.06 8.08
CA CYS A 225 4.50 -21.42 7.62
C CYS A 225 5.91 -21.91 8.01
N MET A 226 6.87 -20.99 8.16
CA MET A 226 8.23 -21.32 8.60
C MET A 226 8.29 -21.69 10.09
N GLN A 227 7.32 -21.26 10.89
CA GLN A 227 7.20 -21.63 12.31
C GLN A 227 6.40 -22.93 12.49
N ASN A 228 5.39 -23.12 11.66
CA ASN A 228 4.57 -24.32 11.63
C ASN A 228 4.18 -24.62 10.17
N PRO A 229 4.60 -25.75 9.56
CA PRO A 229 4.45 -26.04 8.14
C PRO A 229 3.01 -26.46 7.75
N ASP A 230 2.02 -25.72 8.21
CA ASP A 230 0.61 -25.85 7.85
C ASP A 230 0.11 -24.51 7.29
N ALA A 231 -0.05 -24.47 5.97
CA ALA A 231 -0.49 -23.28 5.26
C ALA A 231 -1.92 -22.86 5.64
N GLN A 232 -2.80 -23.81 5.95
CA GLN A 232 -4.16 -23.49 6.36
C GLN A 232 -4.15 -22.87 7.75
N ALA A 233 -3.37 -23.42 8.70
CA ALA A 233 -3.21 -22.84 10.03
C ALA A 233 -2.60 -21.43 9.99
N ALA A 234 -1.66 -21.17 9.08
CA ALA A 234 -1.11 -19.84 8.85
C ALA A 234 -2.17 -18.86 8.33
N ILE A 235 -2.99 -19.26 7.36
CA ILE A 235 -4.11 -18.46 6.84
C ILE A 235 -5.15 -18.19 7.94
N ASP A 236 -5.53 -19.22 8.71
CA ASP A 236 -6.51 -19.10 9.79
C ASP A 236 -6.01 -18.13 10.88
N SER A 237 -4.71 -18.13 11.15
CA SER A 237 -4.06 -17.18 12.07
C SER A 237 -4.14 -15.74 11.55
N ALA A 238 -3.90 -15.52 10.26
CA ALA A 238 -4.03 -14.21 9.62
C ALA A 238 -5.50 -13.72 9.61
N VAL A 239 -6.46 -14.60 9.32
CA VAL A 239 -7.90 -14.30 9.39
C VAL A 239 -8.34 -13.97 10.82
N LYS A 240 -7.82 -14.69 11.82
CA LYS A 240 -8.07 -14.36 13.22
C LYS A 240 -7.54 -12.97 13.57
N ALA A 241 -6.32 -12.64 13.14
CA ALA A 241 -5.74 -11.31 13.35
C ALA A 241 -6.59 -10.21 12.69
N LEU A 242 -7.14 -10.47 11.51
CA LEU A 242 -8.07 -9.58 10.81
C LEU A 242 -9.34 -9.32 11.64
N HIS A 243 -9.96 -10.38 12.18
CA HIS A 243 -11.13 -10.23 13.05
C HIS A 243 -10.82 -9.47 14.35
N ASP A 244 -9.65 -9.71 14.94
CA ASP A 244 -9.24 -8.98 16.15
C ASP A 244 -8.96 -7.50 15.85
N SER A 245 -8.43 -7.18 14.66
CA SER A 245 -8.27 -5.81 14.17
C SER A 245 -9.62 -5.09 14.00
N VAL A 246 -10.63 -5.74 13.42
CA VAL A 246 -12.00 -5.19 13.32
C VAL A 246 -12.57 -4.83 14.69
N LYS A 247 -12.33 -5.66 15.73
CA LYS A 247 -12.81 -5.37 17.10
C LYS A 247 -12.12 -4.13 17.69
N ARG A 248 -10.80 -3.99 17.49
CA ARG A 248 -10.04 -2.83 17.97
C ARG A 248 -10.48 -1.55 17.25
N PHE A 249 -10.65 -1.61 15.93
CA PHE A 249 -11.20 -0.52 15.12
C PHE A 249 -12.56 -0.07 15.66
N ARG A 250 -13.52 -0.99 15.83
CA ARG A 250 -14.88 -0.66 16.31
C ARG A 250 -14.88 -0.07 17.71
N THR A 251 -13.96 -0.52 18.57
CA THR A 251 -13.80 0.01 19.91
C THR A 251 -13.36 1.47 19.86
N ALA A 252 -12.34 1.80 19.06
CA ALA A 252 -11.85 3.17 18.87
C ALA A 252 -12.91 4.08 18.21
N GLU A 253 -13.60 3.59 17.18
CA GLU A 253 -14.75 4.27 16.56
C GLU A 253 -15.80 4.65 17.61
N GLY A 254 -16.23 3.70 18.44
CA GLY A 254 -17.24 3.94 19.46
C GLY A 254 -16.79 4.95 20.52
N GLN A 255 -15.52 4.94 20.90
CA GLN A 255 -14.94 5.92 21.83
C GLN A 255 -14.96 7.33 21.22
N LEU A 256 -14.52 7.47 19.97
CA LEU A 256 -14.42 8.75 19.28
C LEU A 256 -15.80 9.37 19.01
N LEU A 257 -16.77 8.57 18.55
CA LEU A 257 -18.15 9.02 18.34
C LEU A 257 -18.84 9.49 19.62
N ARG A 258 -18.62 8.80 20.76
CA ARG A 258 -19.14 9.23 22.06
C ARG A 258 -18.55 10.57 22.50
N ARG A 259 -17.26 10.78 22.25
CA ARG A 259 -16.57 12.04 22.60
C ARG A 259 -17.11 13.24 21.83
N THR A 260 -17.58 13.05 20.60
CA THR A 260 -18.13 14.10 19.75
C THR A 260 -19.66 14.21 19.77
N ALA A 261 -20.35 13.44 20.61
CA ALA A 261 -21.82 13.31 20.58
C ALA A 261 -22.60 14.61 20.84
N ARG A 262 -21.96 15.64 21.39
CA ARG A 262 -22.59 16.95 21.66
C ARG A 262 -22.51 17.93 20.48
N ASP A 263 -21.80 17.58 19.40
CA ASP A 263 -21.66 18.39 18.20
C ASP A 263 -22.14 17.58 16.98
N PRO A 264 -23.42 17.75 16.57
CA PRO A 264 -24.00 16.96 15.48
C PRO A 264 -23.25 17.08 14.16
N LYS A 265 -22.73 18.27 13.83
CA LYS A 265 -22.02 18.50 12.57
C LYS A 265 -20.66 17.79 12.58
N THR A 266 -19.93 17.89 13.69
CA THR A 266 -18.67 17.16 13.85
C THR A 266 -18.91 15.65 13.84
N GLN A 267 -20.00 15.19 14.45
CA GLN A 267 -20.37 13.77 14.49
C GLN A 267 -20.71 13.22 13.09
N GLU A 268 -21.44 13.98 12.26
CA GLU A 268 -21.73 13.62 10.87
C GLU A 268 -20.44 13.53 10.05
N ASN A 269 -19.59 14.57 10.10
CA ASN A 269 -18.30 14.58 9.40
C ASN A 269 -17.39 13.43 9.85
N LEU A 270 -17.37 13.13 11.16
CA LEU A 270 -16.58 12.04 11.71
C LEU A 270 -17.09 10.68 11.22
N SER A 271 -18.40 10.49 11.20
CA SER A 271 -19.01 9.25 10.69
C SER A 271 -18.68 9.05 9.21
N ASN A 272 -18.76 10.12 8.42
CA ASN A 272 -18.37 10.09 7.00
C ASN A 272 -16.90 9.73 6.80
N TYR A 273 -16.00 10.29 7.63
CA TYR A 273 -14.58 9.99 7.62
C TYR A 273 -14.28 8.53 7.99
N ILE A 274 -14.87 8.03 9.10
CA ILE A 274 -14.72 6.64 9.54
C ILE A 274 -15.24 5.67 8.46
N ASN A 275 -16.30 6.03 7.76
CA ASN A 275 -16.79 5.25 6.63
C ASN A 275 -15.77 5.19 5.48
N VAL A 276 -15.00 6.26 5.21
CA VAL A 276 -13.89 6.18 4.23
C VAL A 276 -12.86 5.13 4.65
N CYS A 277 -12.51 5.04 5.94
CA CYS A 277 -11.59 4.02 6.43
C CYS A 277 -12.15 2.59 6.21
N LYS A 278 -13.45 2.38 6.47
CA LYS A 278 -14.12 1.09 6.24
C LYS A 278 -14.22 0.75 4.74
N GLU A 279 -14.54 1.74 3.91
CA GLU A 279 -14.60 1.64 2.45
C GLU A 279 -13.21 1.32 1.89
N ASN A 280 -12.14 1.84 2.50
CA ASN A 280 -10.78 1.50 2.10
C ASN A 280 -10.51 -0.01 2.23
N VAL A 281 -10.83 -0.60 3.39
CA VAL A 281 -10.64 -2.04 3.64
C VAL A 281 -11.55 -2.89 2.74
N THR A 282 -12.85 -2.61 2.74
CA THR A 282 -13.85 -3.43 2.03
C THR A 282 -13.73 -3.28 0.52
N GLY A 283 -13.44 -2.06 0.06
CA GLY A 283 -13.15 -1.75 -1.34
C GLY A 283 -11.88 -2.43 -1.82
N PHE A 284 -10.82 -2.42 -1.01
CA PHE A 284 -9.59 -3.13 -1.32
C PHE A 284 -9.81 -4.65 -1.41
N LEU A 285 -10.54 -5.25 -0.45
CA LEU A 285 -10.93 -6.67 -0.53
C LEU A 285 -11.71 -7.00 -1.80
N ASN A 286 -12.70 -6.17 -2.15
CA ASN A 286 -13.50 -6.33 -3.36
C ASN A 286 -12.63 -6.27 -4.61
N TRP A 287 -11.68 -5.33 -4.67
CA TRP A 287 -10.74 -5.19 -5.77
C TRP A 287 -9.81 -6.40 -5.91
N CYS A 288 -9.19 -6.84 -4.80
CA CYS A 288 -8.33 -8.02 -4.80
C CYS A 288 -9.08 -9.27 -5.27
N SER A 289 -10.34 -9.44 -4.85
CA SER A 289 -11.15 -10.62 -5.19
C SER A 289 -11.64 -10.64 -6.65
N ARG A 290 -11.61 -9.50 -7.34
CA ARG A 290 -12.20 -9.34 -8.69
C ARG A 290 -11.18 -9.15 -9.80
N THR A 291 -9.91 -8.91 -9.46
CA THR A 291 -8.90 -8.57 -10.46
C THR A 291 -7.97 -9.75 -10.76
N PRO A 292 -7.60 -9.95 -12.05
CA PRO A 292 -6.65 -10.99 -12.41
C PRO A 292 -5.25 -10.81 -11.79
N ARG A 293 -4.93 -9.63 -11.22
CA ARG A 293 -3.70 -9.43 -10.44
C ARG A 293 -3.56 -10.45 -9.31
N TYR A 294 -4.65 -10.84 -8.63
CA TYR A 294 -4.63 -11.79 -7.52
C TYR A 294 -5.14 -13.19 -7.90
N ALA A 295 -5.85 -13.32 -9.02
CA ALA A 295 -6.36 -14.59 -9.50
C ALA A 295 -5.31 -15.35 -10.34
N ARG A 296 -4.33 -15.99 -9.68
CA ARG A 296 -3.52 -17.06 -10.32
C ARG A 296 -3.91 -18.44 -9.80
N PRO A 297 -4.40 -19.36 -10.65
CA PRO A 297 -4.51 -20.77 -10.28
C PRO A 297 -3.12 -21.42 -10.16
N PHE A 298 -2.99 -22.44 -9.31
CA PHE A 298 -1.83 -23.33 -9.33
C PHE A 298 -1.83 -24.08 -10.65
N GLU A 299 -1.08 -23.62 -11.64
CA GLU A 299 -0.50 -24.57 -12.59
C GLU A 299 0.55 -25.35 -11.80
N SER A 300 0.45 -26.67 -11.82
CA SER A 300 1.28 -27.59 -11.05
C SER A 300 2.73 -27.13 -11.02
N ILE A 301 3.23 -26.77 -9.83
CA ILE A 301 4.65 -26.56 -9.60
C ILE A 301 5.29 -27.93 -9.78
N THR A 302 5.77 -28.22 -11.00
CA THR A 302 6.69 -29.32 -11.20
C THR A 302 7.98 -28.88 -10.55
N LEU A 303 8.18 -29.28 -9.29
CA LEU A 303 9.49 -29.22 -8.65
C LEU A 303 10.45 -29.98 -9.57
N ARG A 304 11.23 -29.26 -10.37
CA ARG A 304 12.41 -29.85 -10.99
C ARG A 304 13.34 -30.15 -9.83
N SER A 305 13.29 -31.39 -9.34
CA SER A 305 14.31 -31.94 -8.47
C SER A 305 15.66 -31.61 -9.11
N ARG A 306 16.50 -30.84 -8.40
CA ARG A 306 17.93 -30.83 -8.67
C ARG A 306 18.44 -32.22 -8.30
N ALA A 307 18.26 -33.18 -9.20
CA ALA A 307 18.96 -34.45 -9.17
C ALA A 307 20.44 -34.13 -9.38
N GLY A 308 21.22 -34.31 -8.34
CA GLY A 308 22.64 -33.95 -8.38
C GLY A 308 23.40 -34.38 -7.14
N TRP A 309 22.93 -35.35 -6.37
CA TRP A 309 23.72 -36.06 -5.37
C TRP A 309 23.18 -37.48 -5.24
N GLU A 310 24.10 -38.44 -5.12
CA GLU A 310 23.92 -39.89 -4.95
C GLU A 310 23.79 -40.72 -6.25
N GLU A 311 24.94 -41.18 -6.76
CA GLU A 311 25.28 -42.61 -6.75
C GLU A 311 26.71 -42.83 -7.33
N HIS A 312 27.68 -43.03 -6.44
CA HIS A 312 28.85 -43.86 -6.75
C HIS A 312 28.87 -45.01 -5.75
N ALA A 313 28.14 -46.07 -6.10
CA ALA A 313 28.44 -47.42 -5.65
C ALA A 313 28.79 -48.23 -6.91
N VAL A 314 30.08 -48.52 -7.08
CA VAL A 314 30.57 -49.53 -8.02
C VAL A 314 31.36 -50.54 -7.20
N ILE A 315 30.74 -51.71 -7.06
CA ILE A 315 31.29 -53.06 -6.77
C ILE A 315 32.28 -53.17 -5.60
#